data_AF-A0A158F759-F1
#
_entry.id   AF-A0A158F759-F1
#
_cell.length_a   1.000
_cell.length_b   1.000
_cell.length_c   1.000
_cell.angle_alpha   90.00
_cell.angle_beta   90.00
_cell.angle_gamma   90.00
#
_symmetry.space_group_name_H-M   'P 1'
#
loop_
_entity.id
_entity.type
_entity.pdbx_description
1 polymer ?
#
loop_
_entity_poly.entity_id
_entity_poly.type
_entity_poly.pdbx_seq_one_letter_code
_entity_poly.pdbx_strand_id
1 'polypeptide(L)' 'MTDSDLDVIYTRLCKTMTQLGEPNTSLFLARFAMLAINTIDDPAVALSLIDDAREGMPE' A
#
# COMPACT_ATOMS: atom_id res chain seq x y z
N MET A 1 -13.90 -6.15 5.55
CA MET A 1 -13.07 -5.47 6.57
C MET A 1 -13.95 -4.42 7.21
N THR A 2 -13.96 -4.33 8.54
CA THR A 2 -14.73 -3.28 9.24
C THR A 2 -13.95 -1.97 9.27
N ASP A 3 -14.62 -0.86 9.58
CA ASP A 3 -13.94 0.43 9.76
C ASP A 3 -12.88 0.38 10.88
N SER A 4 -13.13 -0.42 11.92
CA SER A 4 -12.16 -0.64 13.00
C SER A 4 -10.94 -1.42 12.54
N ASP A 5 -11.11 -2.41 11.68
CA ASP A 5 -9.97 -3.14 11.09
C ASP A 5 -9.12 -2.21 10.21
N LEU A 6 -9.78 -1.35 9.42
CA LEU A 6 -9.14 -0.35 8.58
C LEU A 6 -8.29 0.63 9.40
N ASP A 7 -8.84 1.16 10.50
CA ASP A 7 -8.13 2.10 11.37
C ASP A 7 -6.87 1.48 12.00
N VAL A 8 -6.96 0.23 12.46
CA VAL A 8 -5.82 -0.50 13.03
C VAL A 8 -4.72 -0.71 11.99
N ILE A 9 -5.08 -1.16 10.78
CA ILE A 9 -4.14 -1.41 9.69
C ILE A 9 -3.48 -0.10 9.25
N TYR A 10 -4.28 0.95 9.04
CA TYR A 10 -3.79 2.26 8.63
C TYR A 10 -2.86 2.88 9.68
N THR A 11 -3.24 2.84 10.95
CA THR A 11 -2.41 3.31 12.06
C THR A 11 -1.08 2.58 12.10
N ARG A 12 -1.07 1.25 11.87
CA ARG A 12 0.18 0.47 11.83
C ARG A 12 1.05 0.85 10.63
N LEU A 13 0.45 1.04 9.46
CA LEU A 13 1.15 1.47 8.24
C LEU A 13 1.85 2.81 8.47
N CYS A 14 1.11 3.82 8.93
CA CYS A 14 1.65 5.16 9.21
C CYS A 14 2.78 5.12 10.24
N LYS A 15 2.58 4.45 11.38
CA LYS A 15 3.62 4.33 12.41
C LYS A 15 4.90 3.69 11.87
N THR A 16 4.76 2.68 11.01
CA THR A 16 5.93 2.00 10.41
C THR A 16 6.69 2.95 9.49
N MET A 17 6.01 3.68 8.61
CA MET A 17 6.65 4.67 7.73
C MET A 17 7.34 5.78 8.54
N THR A 18 6.71 6.29 9.60
CA THR A 18 7.32 7.29 10.49
C THR A 18 8.60 6.77 11.14
N GLN A 19 8.62 5.51 11.58
CA GLN A 19 9.81 4.90 12.21
C GLN A 19 10.94 4.65 11.22
N LEU A 20 10.61 4.29 9.98
CA LEU A 20 11.59 4.08 8.90
C LEU A 20 12.19 5.39 8.38
N GLY A 21 11.45 6.48 8.49
CA GLY A 21 11.82 7.80 7.99
C GLY A 21 11.66 7.92 6.47
N GLU A 22 11.55 9.17 6.01
CA GLU A 22 11.30 9.53 4.61
C GLU A 22 12.17 8.78 3.58
N PRO A 23 13.50 8.60 3.79
CA PRO A 23 14.35 7.93 2.79
C PRO A 23 13.98 6.47 2.54
N ASN A 24 13.37 5.80 3.51
CA ASN A 24 13.07 4.36 3.45
C ASN A 24 11.59 4.08 3.13
N THR A 25 10.73 5.10 3.17
CA THR A 25 9.27 4.93 2.97
C THR A 25 8.96 4.35 1.59
N SER A 26 9.57 4.87 0.52
CA SER A 26 9.31 4.38 -0.84
C SER A 26 9.70 2.90 -1.01
N LEU A 27 10.85 2.49 -0.46
CA LEU A 27 11.29 1.09 -0.49
C LEU A 27 10.33 0.18 0.30
N PHE A 28 9.87 0.64 1.46
CA PHE A 28 8.89 -0.08 2.27
C PHE A 28 7.55 -0.25 1.53
N LEU A 29 7.03 0.82 0.93
CA LEU A 29 5.77 0.78 0.18
C LEU A 29 5.88 -0.11 -1.06
N ALA A 30 7.00 -0.07 -1.78
CA ALA A 30 7.24 -0.99 -2.90
C ALA A 30 7.24 -2.46 -2.45
N ARG A 31 7.89 -2.77 -1.32
CA ARG A 31 7.88 -4.13 -0.76
C ARG A 31 6.50 -4.55 -0.28
N PHE A 32 5.76 -3.66 0.38
CA PHE A 32 4.40 -3.90 0.82
C PHE A 32 3.48 -4.19 -0.38
N ALA A 33 3.56 -3.38 -1.43
CA ALA A 33 2.81 -3.58 -2.67
C ALA A 33 3.10 -4.94 -3.32
N MET A 34 4.37 -5.35 -3.42
CA MET A 34 4.73 -6.67 -3.96
C MET A 34 4.14 -7.83 -3.15
N LEU A 35 4.17 -7.73 -1.82
CA LEU A 35 3.55 -8.73 -0.94
C LEU A 35 2.03 -8.76 -1.11
N ALA A 36 1.39 -7.60 -1.25
CA ALA A 36 -0.04 -7.48 -1.48
C ALA A 36 -0.44 -8.07 -2.84
N ILE A 37 0.27 -7.75 -3.93
CA ILE A 37 0.05 -8.31 -5.27
C ILE A 37 0.13 -9.85 -5.23
N ASN A 38 1.17 -10.39 -4.58
CA ASN A 38 1.30 -11.84 -4.42
C ASN A 38 0.18 -12.46 -3.56
N THR A 39 -0.38 -11.72 -2.62
CA THR A 39 -1.47 -12.19 -1.74
C THR A 39 -2.83 -12.14 -2.45
N ILE A 40 -3.04 -11.16 -3.33
CA ILE A 40 -4.25 -11.02 -4.15
C ILE A 40 -4.35 -12.19 -5.15
N ASP A 41 -3.22 -12.63 -5.69
CA ASP A 41 -3.11 -13.78 -6.63
C ASP A 41 -4.03 -13.66 -7.86
N ASP A 42 -4.33 -12.42 -8.27
CA ASP A 42 -5.11 -12.08 -9.45
C ASP A 42 -4.45 -10.90 -10.18
N PRO A 43 -3.85 -11.14 -11.36
CA PRO A 43 -3.19 -10.10 -12.15
C PRO A 43 -4.13 -8.98 -12.60
N ALA A 44 -5.39 -9.27 -12.90
CA ALA A 44 -6.34 -8.26 -13.38
C ALA A 44 -6.73 -7.30 -12.24
N VAL A 45 -6.96 -7.84 -11.05
CA VAL A 45 -7.21 -7.04 -9.85
C VAL A 45 -5.99 -6.19 -9.50
N ALA A 46 -4.79 -6.78 -9.53
CA ALA A 46 -3.55 -6.06 -9.25
C ALA A 46 -3.32 -4.89 -10.23
N LEU A 47 -3.54 -5.10 -11.53
CA LEU A 47 -3.41 -4.05 -12.55
C LEU A 47 -4.44 -2.93 -12.33
N SER A 48 -5.70 -3.28 -12.08
CA SER A 48 -6.75 -2.29 -11.79
C SER A 48 -6.40 -1.42 -10.59
N LEU A 49 -5.92 -2.02 -9.49
CA LEU A 49 -5.53 -1.27 -8.29
C LEU A 49 -4.33 -0.33 -8.53
N ILE A 50 -3.42 -0.69 -9.45
CA ILE A 50 -2.30 0.18 -9.84
C ILE A 50 -2.82 1.39 -10.62
N ASP A 51 -3.74 1.17 -11.57
CA ASP A 51 -4.35 2.26 -12.34
C ASP A 51 -5.18 3.19 -11.44
N ASP A 52 -5.98 2.64 -10.52
CA ASP A 52 -6.76 3.41 -9.54
C ASP A 52 -5.84 4.21 -8.60
N ALA A 53 -4.72 3.63 -8.18
CA ALA A 53 -3.75 4.33 -7.33
C ALA A 53 -3.01 5.46 -8.07
N ARG A 54 -2.85 5.36 -9.40
CA ARG A 54 -2.27 6.43 -10.23
C ARG A 54 -3.28 7.54 -10.51
N GLU A 55 -4.58 7.26 -10.51
CA GLU A 55 -5.61 8.23 -10.84
C GLU A 55 -5.46 9.52 -10.00
N GLY A 56 -5.35 10.67 -10.69
CA GLY A 56 -5.19 11.98 -10.04
C GLY A 56 -3.75 12.35 -9.62
N MET A 57 -2.75 11.50 -9.87
CA MET A 57 -1.34 11.85 -9.69
C MET A 57 -0.75 12.53 -10.95
N PRO A 58 0.20 13.48 -10.80
CA PRO A 58 0.90 14.10 -11.93
C PRO A 58 1.83 13.12 -12.66
N GLU A 59 2.08 13.36 -13.95
CA GLU A 59 3.01 12.60 -14.80
C GLU A 59 4.50 12.82 -14.45
#